data_AF-A0A812Y3E2-F1
#
_entry.id   AF-A0A812Y3E2-F1
#
_cell.length_a   1.000
_cell.length_b   1.000
_cell.length_c   1.000
_cell.angle_alpha   90.00
_cell.angle_beta   90.00
_cell.angle_gamma   90.00
#
_symmetry.space_group_name_H-M   'P 1'
#
loop_
_entity.id
_entity.type
_entity.pdbx_description
1 polymer ?
#
loop_
_entity_poly.entity_id
_entity_poly.type
_entity_poly.pdbx_seq_one_letter_code
_entity_poly.pdbx_strand_id
1 'polypeptide(L)'
;MSTEWEKYREFNAVAAGLNHWQVLSALYFAHSGDSTAPMISVIMCTHVDDFIWAATVEGESKMQVVLSTFKIGRVEEGKFRFCGLEYVQHSDFSIEVNARENTRAIKPLSLPKAKAPEPVTNAQRTALRSVVGSLAWVARAARPDPAYRVNALQTQICKATVETLREANRVVELALKDGDRAILFKGGLLPWQAGELAVVTFSDASFAAEAGYKSQRGRIHYLTVANIAREAEAMTHPAHFISYGSSTMKRVCRATLQCEAYSLQHATEHADRIRAALLELLGRLPRLRNWDDYARRSLFHLQLSDCRSLTDHLLSSIPRAVEDKRLAIEMAALRQSLWTDEEERTCIADAPHGDELRWVPTHLQLADALTKSLKPLLLNQALETGSVIVREQ
;
A
#
# COMPACT_ATOMS: atom_id res chain seq x y z
N MET A 1 21.55 -5.50 12.30
CA MET A 1 22.96 -5.74 11.96
C MET A 1 22.99 -6.05 10.49
N SER A 2 23.55 -5.15 9.67
CA SER A 2 23.67 -5.43 8.24
C SER A 2 24.68 -6.56 8.02
N THR A 3 24.35 -7.47 7.11
CA THR A 3 25.25 -8.54 6.68
C THR A 3 26.46 -7.93 5.96
N GLU A 4 27.60 -8.63 5.94
CA GLU A 4 28.79 -8.16 5.19
C GLU A 4 28.48 -7.92 3.71
N TRP A 5 27.54 -8.70 3.15
CA TRP A 5 27.02 -8.53 1.80
C TRP A 5 26.29 -7.20 1.59
N GLU A 6 25.41 -6.80 2.52
CA GLU A 6 24.70 -5.52 2.44
C GLU A 6 25.67 -4.34 2.50
N LYS A 7 26.71 -4.41 3.34
CA LYS A 7 27.75 -3.37 3.44
C LYS A 7 28.59 -3.29 2.16
N TYR A 8 28.95 -4.43 1.59
CA TYR A 8 29.68 -4.51 0.33
C TYR A 8 28.86 -3.91 -0.83
N ARG A 9 27.56 -4.21 -0.87
CA ARG A 9 26.65 -3.66 -1.88
C ARG A 9 26.42 -2.17 -1.72
N GLU A 10 26.17 -1.70 -0.50
CA GLU A 10 26.02 -0.28 -0.19
C GLU A 10 27.27 0.49 -0.59
N PHE A 11 28.46 -0.04 -0.25
CA PHE A 11 29.74 0.54 -0.66
C PHE A 11 29.86 0.68 -2.19
N ASN A 12 29.52 -0.36 -2.94
CA ASN A 12 29.64 -0.33 -4.41
C ASN A 12 28.59 0.56 -5.08
N ALA A 13 27.34 0.57 -4.60
CA ALA A 13 26.31 1.46 -5.12
C ALA A 13 26.65 2.94 -4.87
N VAL A 14 27.14 3.24 -3.66
CA VAL A 14 27.63 4.59 -3.32
C VAL A 14 28.87 4.96 -4.13
N ALA A 15 29.79 4.01 -4.36
CA ALA A 15 30.96 4.24 -5.22
C ALA A 15 30.58 4.54 -6.69
N ALA A 16 29.48 3.96 -7.19
CA ALA A 16 28.91 4.29 -8.49
C ALA A 16 28.11 5.62 -8.51
N GLY A 17 28.04 6.32 -7.38
CA GLY A 17 27.36 7.60 -7.24
C GLY A 17 25.83 7.48 -7.14
N LEU A 18 25.34 6.39 -6.56
CA LEU A 18 23.94 6.23 -6.13
C LEU A 18 23.84 6.54 -4.63
N ASN A 19 22.75 7.20 -4.22
CA ASN A 19 22.40 7.43 -2.83
C ASN A 19 21.61 6.25 -2.28
N HIS A 20 21.88 5.88 -1.03
CA HIS A 20 21.06 4.92 -0.28
C HIS A 20 19.76 5.58 0.18
N TRP A 21 18.64 4.88 0.00
CA TRP A 21 17.32 5.36 0.42
C TRP A 21 17.08 4.96 1.88
N GLN A 22 17.16 5.92 2.79
CA GLN A 22 17.11 5.73 4.24
C GLN A 22 15.71 5.28 4.72
N VAL A 23 14.63 5.84 4.16
CA VAL A 23 13.25 5.43 4.51
C VAL A 23 12.92 4.02 3.99
N LEU A 24 13.45 3.66 2.81
CA LEU A 24 13.24 2.38 2.12
C LEU A 24 14.58 1.69 1.83
N SER A 25 15.14 1.06 2.86
CA SER A 25 16.54 0.59 2.91
C SER A 25 17.02 -0.38 1.82
N ALA A 26 16.13 -0.96 1.02
CA ALA A 26 16.47 -1.85 -0.10
C ALA A 26 16.61 -1.10 -1.44
N LEU A 27 16.39 0.22 -1.44
CA LEU A 27 16.38 1.06 -2.64
C LEU A 27 17.59 2.01 -2.67
N TYR A 28 17.99 2.33 -3.88
CA TYR A 28 19.06 3.27 -4.21
C TYR A 28 18.58 4.16 -5.35
N PHE A 29 19.01 5.41 -5.38
CA PHE A 29 18.64 6.34 -6.44
C PHE A 29 19.77 7.29 -6.78
N ALA A 30 19.74 7.88 -7.97
CA ALA A 30 20.65 8.95 -8.34
C ALA A 30 19.89 10.05 -9.07
N HIS A 31 20.36 11.28 -8.93
CA HIS A 31 19.84 12.43 -9.67
C HIS A 31 20.79 12.84 -10.78
N SER A 32 20.22 13.43 -11.82
CA SER A 32 20.92 14.22 -12.84
C SER A 32 20.40 15.67 -12.84
N GLY A 33 21.06 16.53 -13.60
CA GLY A 33 20.72 17.97 -13.64
C GLY A 33 21.33 18.79 -12.51
N ASP A 34 20.89 20.04 -12.38
CA ASP A 34 21.34 20.95 -11.32
C ASP A 34 20.73 20.57 -9.96
N SER A 35 21.51 20.76 -8.90
CA SER A 35 21.14 20.65 -7.48
C SER A 35 19.85 21.37 -7.09
N THR A 36 19.46 22.43 -7.82
CA THR A 36 18.25 23.21 -7.54
C THR A 36 16.96 22.53 -8.04
N ALA A 37 17.06 21.70 -9.08
CA ALA A 37 15.97 20.97 -9.69
C ALA A 37 16.42 19.54 -10.07
N PRO A 38 16.74 18.69 -9.09
CA PRO A 38 17.27 17.36 -9.34
C PRO A 38 16.21 16.49 -10.05
N MET A 39 16.61 15.88 -11.15
CA MET A 39 15.78 14.91 -11.88
C MET A 39 16.21 13.50 -11.52
N ILE A 40 15.27 12.60 -11.29
CA ILE A 40 15.59 11.20 -10.99
C ILE A 40 16.19 10.56 -12.24
N SER A 41 17.45 10.15 -12.16
CA SER A 41 18.19 9.52 -13.26
C SER A 41 18.26 8.00 -13.14
N VAL A 42 18.24 7.47 -11.92
CA VAL A 42 18.28 6.03 -11.62
C VAL A 42 17.43 5.75 -10.40
N ILE A 43 16.66 4.67 -10.43
CA ILE A 43 16.13 3.98 -9.25
C ILE A 43 16.53 2.52 -9.37
N MET A 44 17.12 1.97 -8.31
CA MET A 44 17.50 0.57 -8.22
C MET A 44 16.95 -0.02 -6.93
N CYS A 45 16.27 -1.15 -7.03
CA CYS A 45 15.91 -2.01 -5.92
C CYS A 45 16.78 -3.26 -5.93
N THR A 46 17.03 -3.76 -4.74
CA THR A 46 17.89 -4.90 -4.49
C THR A 46 17.12 -5.94 -3.68
N HIS A 47 17.26 -7.21 -4.04
CA HIS A 47 16.72 -8.31 -3.26
C HIS A 47 17.68 -9.49 -3.29
N VAL A 48 18.40 -9.69 -2.17
CA VAL A 48 19.45 -10.70 -2.03
C VAL A 48 20.52 -10.51 -3.12
N ASP A 49 20.49 -11.35 -4.17
CA ASP A 49 21.45 -11.36 -5.28
C ASP A 49 20.89 -10.72 -6.57
N ASP A 50 19.62 -10.34 -6.57
CA ASP A 50 18.93 -9.79 -7.75
C ASP A 50 18.78 -8.26 -7.67
N PHE A 51 18.81 -7.63 -8.85
CA PHE A 51 18.57 -6.21 -9.05
C PHE A 51 17.37 -5.99 -9.96
N ILE A 52 16.57 -4.97 -9.66
CA ILE A 52 15.62 -4.39 -10.61
C ILE A 52 15.87 -2.88 -10.62
N TRP A 53 15.95 -2.27 -11.79
CA TRP A 53 16.21 -0.84 -11.90
C TRP A 53 15.47 -0.21 -13.06
N ALA A 54 15.35 1.11 -12.99
CA ALA A 54 14.97 1.97 -14.09
C ALA A 54 15.99 3.10 -14.15
N ALA A 55 16.41 3.48 -15.36
CA ALA A 55 17.37 4.55 -15.57
C ALA A 55 16.97 5.40 -16.77
N THR A 56 17.26 6.70 -16.71
CA THR A 56 17.31 7.56 -17.89
C THR A 56 18.62 7.33 -18.64
N VAL A 57 18.73 7.83 -19.87
CA VAL A 57 19.97 7.78 -20.67
C VAL A 57 21.19 8.32 -19.89
N GLU A 58 20.99 9.37 -19.10
CA GLU A 58 22.04 9.97 -18.27
C GLU A 58 22.45 9.05 -17.10
N GLY A 59 21.48 8.31 -16.55
CA GLY A 59 21.67 7.38 -15.45
C GLY A 59 22.25 6.02 -15.86
N GLU A 60 22.17 5.64 -17.14
CA GLU A 60 22.67 4.35 -17.62
C GLU A 60 24.16 4.13 -17.30
N SER A 61 24.97 5.18 -17.46
CA SER A 61 26.41 5.13 -17.16
C SER A 61 26.69 4.70 -15.71
N LYS A 62 25.89 5.19 -14.74
CA LYS A 62 25.99 4.81 -13.33
C LYS A 62 25.62 3.35 -13.12
N MET A 63 24.57 2.89 -13.80
CA MET A 63 24.17 1.47 -13.73
C MET A 63 25.22 0.55 -14.35
N GLN A 64 25.89 0.95 -15.44
CA GLN A 64 26.98 0.17 -16.01
C GLN A 64 28.15 -0.02 -15.04
N VAL A 65 28.49 1.01 -14.26
CA VAL A 65 29.50 0.89 -13.19
C VAL A 65 29.06 -0.14 -12.14
N VAL A 66 27.80 -0.06 -11.67
CA VAL A 66 27.24 -1.03 -10.72
C VAL A 66 27.31 -2.45 -11.31
N LEU A 67 26.76 -2.66 -12.50
CA LEU A 67 26.70 -3.97 -13.15
C LEU A 67 28.08 -4.57 -13.42
N SER A 68 29.07 -3.75 -13.79
CA SER A 68 30.46 -4.21 -14.02
C SER A 68 31.17 -4.68 -12.75
N THR A 69 30.71 -4.23 -11.58
CA THR A 69 31.28 -4.61 -10.28
C THR A 69 30.81 -6.00 -9.85
N PHE A 70 29.65 -6.45 -10.35
CA PHE A 70 29.07 -7.74 -10.01
C PHE A 70 29.20 -8.74 -11.17
N LYS A 71 29.22 -10.02 -10.84
CA LYS A 71 29.13 -11.09 -11.85
C LYS A 71 27.67 -11.30 -12.24
N ILE A 72 27.15 -10.40 -13.07
CA ILE A 72 25.75 -10.47 -13.55
C ILE A 72 25.61 -11.61 -14.55
N GLY A 73 24.79 -12.61 -14.21
CA GLY A 73 24.58 -13.78 -15.08
C GLY A 73 23.61 -13.52 -16.23
N ARG A 74 22.57 -12.71 -16.01
CA ARG A 74 21.53 -12.40 -16.99
C ARG A 74 20.97 -11.00 -16.74
N VAL A 75 20.75 -10.27 -17.83
CA VAL A 75 19.97 -9.03 -17.84
C VAL A 75 18.76 -9.25 -18.74
N GLU A 76 17.58 -8.86 -18.26
CA GLU A 76 16.33 -8.94 -19.01
C GLU A 76 15.67 -7.57 -19.00
N GLU A 77 15.04 -7.20 -20.11
CA GLU A 77 14.39 -5.90 -20.31
C GLU A 77 13.00 -6.11 -20.93
N GLY A 78 12.06 -5.22 -20.60
CA GLY A 78 10.70 -5.22 -21.13
C GLY A 78 9.81 -6.30 -20.50
N LYS A 79 10.22 -7.56 -20.51
CA LYS A 79 9.46 -8.67 -19.91
C LYS A 79 10.35 -9.60 -19.11
N PHE A 80 10.14 -9.65 -17.80
CA PHE A 80 10.97 -10.44 -16.89
C PHE A 80 10.24 -10.81 -15.60
N ARG A 81 10.88 -11.65 -14.79
CA ARG A 81 10.42 -11.99 -13.44
C ARG A 81 11.39 -11.48 -12.39
N PHE A 82 10.86 -10.86 -11.34
CA PHE A 82 11.64 -10.40 -10.20
C PHE A 82 10.88 -10.68 -8.91
N CYS A 83 11.54 -11.31 -7.93
CA CYS A 83 10.94 -11.69 -6.65
C CYS A 83 9.61 -12.45 -6.74
N GLY A 84 9.42 -13.26 -7.79
CA GLY A 84 8.19 -14.04 -8.01
C GLY A 84 7.03 -13.28 -8.66
N LEU A 85 7.22 -12.01 -9.03
CA LEU A 85 6.28 -11.21 -9.83
C LEU A 85 6.72 -11.17 -11.29
N GLU A 86 5.74 -11.06 -12.18
CA GLU A 86 5.95 -10.83 -13.61
C GLU A 86 5.79 -9.34 -13.91
N TYR A 87 6.75 -8.80 -14.65
CA TYR A 87 6.76 -7.43 -15.11
C TYR A 87 6.68 -7.44 -16.65
N VAL A 88 5.77 -6.65 -17.19
CA VAL A 88 5.65 -6.42 -18.64
C VAL A 88 5.55 -4.92 -18.87
N GLN A 89 6.56 -4.36 -19.53
CA GLN A 89 6.54 -2.99 -20.03
C GLN A 89 6.01 -2.97 -21.46
N HIS A 90 5.02 -2.13 -21.69
CA HIS A 90 4.40 -1.92 -23.00
C HIS A 90 5.10 -0.80 -23.77
N SER A 91 4.78 -0.66 -25.05
CA SER A 91 5.38 0.35 -25.94
C SER A 91 5.10 1.80 -25.54
N ASP A 92 4.05 2.05 -24.75
CA ASP A 92 3.71 3.35 -24.18
C ASP A 92 4.37 3.60 -22.81
N PHE A 93 5.34 2.76 -22.43
CA PHE A 93 6.03 2.75 -21.14
C PHE A 93 5.13 2.42 -19.94
N SER A 94 3.88 2.00 -20.15
CA SER A 94 3.08 1.44 -19.07
C SER A 94 3.66 0.08 -18.63
N ILE A 95 3.52 -0.23 -17.34
CA ILE A 95 4.04 -1.46 -16.73
C ILE A 95 2.88 -2.19 -16.08
N GLU A 96 2.72 -3.46 -16.45
CA GLU A 96 1.86 -4.41 -15.75
C GLU A 96 2.69 -5.26 -14.79
N VAL A 97 2.21 -5.36 -13.55
CA VAL A 97 2.79 -6.23 -12.53
C VAL A 97 1.75 -7.26 -12.09
N ASN A 98 2.07 -8.55 -12.18
CA ASN A 98 1.15 -9.61 -11.81
C ASN A 98 1.85 -10.76 -11.04
N ALA A 99 1.03 -11.59 -10.38
CA ALA A 99 1.47 -12.77 -9.63
C ALA A 99 0.92 -14.08 -10.25
N ARG A 100 0.79 -14.15 -11.58
CA ARG A 100 0.07 -15.19 -12.31
C ARG A 100 0.57 -16.60 -12.04
N GLU A 101 1.85 -16.87 -12.28
CA GLU A 101 2.41 -18.21 -12.04
C GLU A 101 2.29 -18.63 -10.59
N ASN A 102 2.58 -17.72 -9.65
CA ASN A 102 2.52 -18.01 -8.22
C ASN A 102 1.08 -18.28 -7.78
N THR A 103 0.10 -17.61 -8.38
CA THR A 103 -1.33 -17.87 -8.16
C THR A 103 -1.73 -19.24 -8.71
N ARG A 104 -1.33 -19.56 -9.96
CA ARG A 104 -1.62 -20.83 -10.64
C ARG A 104 -0.96 -22.04 -9.95
N ALA A 105 0.15 -21.82 -9.23
CA ALA A 105 0.83 -22.86 -8.47
C ALA A 105 0.09 -23.27 -7.18
N ILE A 106 -0.90 -22.50 -6.72
CA ILE A 106 -1.65 -22.79 -5.50
C ILE A 106 -2.61 -23.95 -5.75
N LYS A 107 -2.34 -25.08 -5.12
CA LYS A 107 -3.18 -26.28 -5.22
C LYS A 107 -4.26 -26.30 -4.14
N PRO A 108 -5.51 -26.64 -4.47
CA PRO A 108 -6.56 -26.85 -3.48
C PRO A 108 -6.19 -27.95 -2.48
N LEU A 109 -6.73 -27.84 -1.27
CA LEU A 109 -6.61 -28.84 -0.21
C LEU A 109 -7.47 -30.06 -0.52
N SER A 110 -6.98 -31.25 -0.17
CA SER A 110 -7.80 -32.46 -0.18
C SER A 110 -8.84 -32.39 0.95
N LEU A 111 -10.12 -32.49 0.59
CA LEU A 111 -11.22 -32.46 1.55
C LEU A 111 -11.52 -33.87 2.08
N PRO A 112 -11.74 -34.05 3.39
CA PRO A 112 -12.23 -35.31 3.93
C PRO A 112 -13.69 -35.54 3.50
N LYS A 113 -14.13 -36.80 3.46
CA LYS A 113 -15.53 -37.17 3.16
C LYS A 113 -16.53 -36.71 4.22
N ALA A 114 -16.06 -36.33 5.41
CA ALA A 114 -16.89 -35.89 6.52
C ALA A 114 -17.68 -34.62 6.17
N LYS A 115 -18.98 -34.61 6.50
CA LYS A 115 -19.88 -33.48 6.25
C LYS A 115 -19.93 -32.47 7.40
N ALA A 116 -19.67 -32.91 8.63
CA ALA A 116 -19.76 -32.10 9.85
C ALA A 116 -18.56 -31.14 10.04
N PRO A 117 -18.70 -30.07 10.84
CA PRO A 117 -17.61 -29.15 11.20
C PRO A 117 -16.66 -29.79 12.23
N GLU A 118 -16.03 -30.91 11.86
CA GLU A 118 -15.06 -31.60 12.68
C GLU A 118 -13.73 -30.81 12.74
N PRO A 119 -13.03 -30.80 13.89
CA PRO A 119 -11.69 -30.25 13.98
C PRO A 119 -10.73 -30.92 12.98
N VAL A 120 -9.85 -30.14 12.35
CA VAL A 120 -8.87 -30.71 11.42
C VAL A 120 -7.73 -31.42 12.15
N THR A 121 -7.18 -32.46 11.51
CA THR A 121 -5.95 -33.12 11.95
C THR A 121 -4.74 -32.19 11.85
N ASN A 122 -3.64 -32.53 12.53
CA ASN A 122 -2.39 -31.74 12.45
C ASN A 122 -1.80 -31.69 11.03
N ALA A 123 -1.94 -32.76 10.26
CA ALA A 123 -1.52 -32.81 8.86
C ALA A 123 -2.34 -31.84 8.00
N GLN A 124 -3.67 -31.87 8.13
CA GLN A 124 -4.56 -30.94 7.44
C GLN A 124 -4.32 -29.47 7.86
N ARG A 125 -4.07 -29.22 9.15
CA ARG A 125 -3.72 -27.87 9.64
C ARG A 125 -2.43 -27.36 9.02
N THR A 126 -1.45 -28.23 8.85
CA THR A 126 -0.17 -27.88 8.21
C THR A 126 -0.35 -27.58 6.72
N ALA A 127 -1.13 -28.41 6.01
CA ALA A 127 -1.50 -28.13 4.63
C ALA A 127 -2.27 -26.81 4.47
N LEU A 128 -3.25 -26.56 5.35
CA LEU A 128 -4.00 -25.31 5.40
C LEU A 128 -3.07 -24.09 5.57
N ARG A 129 -2.10 -24.17 6.49
CA ARG A 129 -1.09 -23.11 6.68
C ARG A 129 -0.30 -22.84 5.40
N SER A 130 0.11 -23.90 4.69
CA SER A 130 0.85 -23.76 3.43
C SER A 130 0.04 -23.04 2.35
N VAL A 131 -1.23 -23.43 2.17
CA VAL A 131 -2.12 -22.82 1.16
C VAL A 131 -2.45 -21.38 1.53
N VAL A 132 -2.83 -21.12 2.78
CA VAL A 132 -3.13 -19.76 3.27
C VAL A 132 -1.88 -18.87 3.21
N GLY A 133 -0.70 -19.40 3.48
CA GLY A 133 0.57 -18.68 3.32
C GLY A 133 0.84 -18.28 1.86
N SER A 134 0.59 -19.19 0.92
CA SER A 134 0.73 -18.93 -0.52
C SER A 134 -0.25 -17.86 -1.00
N LEU A 135 -1.52 -17.97 -0.60
CA LEU A 135 -2.54 -16.95 -0.86
C LEU A 135 -2.18 -15.59 -0.24
N ALA A 136 -1.62 -15.57 0.98
CA ALA A 136 -1.22 -14.34 1.65
C ALA A 136 -0.04 -13.65 0.95
N TRP A 137 0.87 -14.42 0.37
CA TRP A 137 1.95 -13.87 -0.44
C TRP A 137 1.39 -13.22 -1.72
N VAL A 138 0.57 -13.95 -2.48
CA VAL A 138 -0.09 -13.43 -3.69
C VAL A 138 -0.90 -12.18 -3.36
N ALA A 139 -1.66 -12.23 -2.27
CA ALA A 139 -2.55 -11.14 -1.89
C ALA A 139 -1.78 -9.85 -1.57
N ARG A 140 -0.64 -10.00 -0.89
CA ARG A 140 0.25 -8.87 -0.56
C ARG A 140 0.98 -8.35 -1.79
N ALA A 141 1.43 -9.23 -2.68
CA ALA A 141 2.36 -8.88 -3.73
C ALA A 141 1.72 -8.15 -4.92
N ALA A 142 0.56 -8.62 -5.40
CA ALA A 142 -0.10 -8.00 -6.57
C ALA A 142 -1.64 -8.14 -6.59
N ARG A 143 -2.24 -8.82 -5.60
CA ARG A 143 -3.65 -9.23 -5.64
C ARG A 143 -4.38 -8.86 -4.36
N PRO A 144 -4.68 -7.57 -4.12
CA PRO A 144 -5.36 -7.18 -2.89
C PRO A 144 -6.78 -7.74 -2.77
N ASP A 145 -7.37 -8.25 -3.85
CA ASP A 145 -8.76 -8.74 -3.92
C ASP A 145 -9.11 -9.88 -2.94
N PRO A 146 -8.31 -10.95 -2.76
CA PRO A 146 -8.54 -11.95 -1.72
C PRO A 146 -8.06 -11.53 -0.32
N ALA A 147 -7.46 -10.35 -0.12
CA ALA A 147 -6.72 -10.04 1.10
C ALA A 147 -7.55 -10.17 2.39
N TYR A 148 -8.83 -9.73 2.35
CA TYR A 148 -9.75 -9.92 3.47
C TYR A 148 -9.93 -11.40 3.82
N ARG A 149 -10.34 -12.21 2.84
CA ARG A 149 -10.65 -13.63 3.05
C ARG A 149 -9.43 -14.40 3.52
N VAL A 150 -8.26 -14.07 2.98
CA VAL A 150 -6.99 -14.66 3.40
C VAL A 150 -6.67 -14.29 4.85
N ASN A 151 -6.87 -13.03 5.24
CA ASN A 151 -6.66 -12.62 6.63
C ASN A 151 -7.64 -13.31 7.59
N ALA A 152 -8.91 -13.40 7.22
CA ALA A 152 -9.92 -14.13 7.99
C ALA A 152 -9.54 -15.62 8.16
N LEU A 153 -9.05 -16.28 7.11
CA LEU A 153 -8.54 -17.67 7.21
C LEU A 153 -7.34 -17.78 8.15
N GLN A 154 -6.39 -16.83 8.12
CA GLN A 154 -5.22 -16.84 8.99
C GLN A 154 -5.58 -16.84 10.47
N THR A 155 -6.63 -16.13 10.87
CA THR A 155 -7.07 -16.08 12.29
C THR A 155 -7.68 -17.40 12.76
N GLN A 156 -8.19 -18.22 11.85
CA GLN A 156 -8.91 -19.46 12.16
C GLN A 156 -8.01 -20.70 12.18
N ILE A 157 -6.78 -20.64 11.65
CA ILE A 157 -5.87 -21.79 11.48
C ILE A 157 -5.74 -22.64 12.76
N CYS A 158 -5.60 -22.02 13.92
CA CYS A 158 -5.39 -22.73 15.18
C CYS A 158 -6.62 -23.52 15.66
N LYS A 159 -7.82 -23.08 15.28
CA LYS A 159 -9.11 -23.70 15.64
C LYS A 159 -9.86 -24.21 14.39
N ALA A 160 -9.12 -24.52 13.33
CA ALA A 160 -9.67 -24.84 12.03
C ALA A 160 -10.54 -26.11 12.07
N THR A 161 -11.63 -26.08 11.32
CA THR A 161 -12.52 -27.23 11.08
C THR A 161 -12.49 -27.62 9.61
N VAL A 162 -13.16 -28.72 9.25
CA VAL A 162 -13.37 -29.09 7.85
C VAL A 162 -14.01 -27.94 7.05
N GLU A 163 -14.85 -27.11 7.68
CA GLU A 163 -15.42 -25.94 7.02
C GLU A 163 -14.37 -24.87 6.69
N THR A 164 -13.37 -24.67 7.55
CA THR A 164 -12.23 -23.79 7.27
C THR A 164 -11.44 -24.28 6.04
N LEU A 165 -11.31 -25.60 5.84
CA LEU A 165 -10.67 -26.16 4.63
C LEU A 165 -11.51 -25.89 3.38
N ARG A 166 -12.85 -25.98 3.48
CA ARG A 166 -13.76 -25.66 2.37
C ARG A 166 -13.70 -24.18 2.00
N GLU A 167 -13.71 -23.27 2.97
CA GLU A 167 -13.52 -21.84 2.70
C GLU A 167 -12.15 -21.58 2.07
N ALA A 168 -11.07 -22.20 2.55
CA ALA A 168 -9.76 -22.06 1.92
C ALA A 168 -9.77 -22.49 0.45
N ASN A 169 -10.41 -23.61 0.11
CA ASN A 169 -10.56 -24.04 -1.29
C ASN A 169 -11.41 -23.07 -2.12
N ARG A 170 -12.46 -22.48 -1.54
CA ARG A 170 -13.26 -21.42 -2.20
C ARG A 170 -12.40 -20.19 -2.51
N VAL A 171 -11.52 -19.78 -1.59
CA VAL A 171 -10.59 -18.66 -1.83
C VAL A 171 -9.55 -19.01 -2.91
N VAL A 172 -9.04 -20.25 -2.92
CA VAL A 172 -8.15 -20.72 -3.99
C VAL A 172 -8.85 -20.66 -5.35
N GLU A 173 -10.08 -21.14 -5.45
CA GLU A 173 -10.86 -21.09 -6.69
C GLU A 173 -11.06 -19.65 -7.19
N LEU A 174 -11.43 -18.73 -6.29
CA LEU A 174 -11.57 -17.30 -6.63
C LEU A 174 -10.24 -16.70 -7.11
N ALA A 175 -9.13 -16.99 -6.42
CA ALA A 175 -7.82 -16.49 -6.80
C ALA A 175 -7.39 -17.03 -8.18
N LEU A 176 -7.63 -18.32 -8.45
CA LEU A 176 -7.30 -18.97 -9.72
C LEU A 176 -8.17 -18.46 -10.87
N LYS A 177 -9.47 -18.27 -10.64
CA LYS A 177 -10.42 -17.75 -11.65
C LYS A 177 -9.95 -16.42 -12.23
N ASP A 178 -9.46 -15.56 -11.35
CA ASP A 178 -8.98 -14.22 -11.71
C ASP A 178 -7.44 -14.17 -11.73
N GLY A 179 -6.75 -15.31 -11.89
CA GLY A 179 -5.30 -15.46 -11.69
C GLY A 179 -4.42 -14.55 -12.55
N ASP A 180 -4.98 -14.01 -13.63
CA ASP A 180 -4.28 -13.24 -14.66
C ASP A 180 -4.32 -11.72 -14.43
N ARG A 181 -5.02 -11.25 -13.39
CA ARG A 181 -5.11 -9.82 -13.05
C ARG A 181 -3.74 -9.22 -12.75
N ALA A 182 -3.56 -7.99 -13.20
CA ALA A 182 -2.34 -7.20 -13.02
C ALA A 182 -2.67 -5.82 -12.41
N ILE A 183 -1.68 -5.24 -11.76
CA ILE A 183 -1.68 -3.83 -11.39
C ILE A 183 -1.04 -3.04 -12.53
N LEU A 184 -1.75 -2.06 -13.06
CA LEU A 184 -1.27 -1.20 -14.14
C LEU A 184 -0.63 0.08 -13.58
N PHE A 185 0.58 0.37 -14.04
CA PHE A 185 1.27 1.65 -13.86
C PHE A 185 1.41 2.32 -15.23
N LYS A 186 0.70 3.42 -15.47
CA LYS A 186 0.71 4.11 -16.77
C LYS A 186 1.98 4.95 -16.95
N GLY A 187 2.60 4.84 -18.12
CA GLY A 187 3.74 5.68 -18.49
C GLY A 187 3.35 7.15 -18.52
N GLY A 188 4.22 8.03 -17.99
CA GLY A 188 4.01 9.48 -18.00
C GLY A 188 2.83 10.00 -17.14
N LEU A 189 2.18 9.15 -16.34
CA LEU A 189 1.01 9.53 -15.55
C LEU A 189 1.31 10.54 -14.43
N LEU A 190 2.45 10.36 -13.77
CA LEU A 190 2.84 11.12 -12.59
C LEU A 190 3.99 12.09 -12.93
N PRO A 191 3.95 13.34 -12.42
CA PRO A 191 4.94 14.35 -12.77
C PRO A 191 6.30 14.18 -12.09
N TRP A 192 6.41 13.33 -11.06
CA TRP A 192 7.64 13.08 -10.28
C TRP A 192 8.38 14.35 -9.83
N GLN A 193 7.61 15.37 -9.43
CA GLN A 193 8.11 16.63 -8.87
C GLN A 193 7.49 16.88 -7.49
N ALA A 194 8.25 17.53 -6.61
CA ALA A 194 7.77 17.91 -5.29
C ALA A 194 6.62 18.91 -5.41
N GLY A 195 5.54 18.70 -4.66
CA GLY A 195 4.33 19.52 -4.72
C GLY A 195 3.34 19.20 -5.85
N GLU A 196 3.76 18.46 -6.87
CA GLU A 196 2.87 18.01 -7.95
C GLU A 196 2.38 16.57 -7.76
N LEU A 197 2.99 15.84 -6.83
CA LEU A 197 2.55 14.52 -6.39
C LEU A 197 1.64 14.62 -5.16
N ALA A 198 0.61 13.79 -5.12
CA ALA A 198 -0.21 13.57 -3.93
C ALA A 198 -0.26 12.09 -3.56
N VAL A 199 -0.30 11.83 -2.26
CA VAL A 199 -0.68 10.53 -1.71
C VAL A 199 -2.17 10.58 -1.42
N VAL A 200 -2.92 9.56 -1.86
CA VAL A 200 -4.33 9.42 -1.50
C VAL A 200 -4.51 8.11 -0.75
N THR A 201 -5.25 8.17 0.35
CA THR A 201 -5.47 7.06 1.27
C THR A 201 -6.95 6.81 1.46
N PHE A 202 -7.40 5.60 1.12
CA PHE A 202 -8.68 5.08 1.60
C PHE A 202 -8.45 4.30 2.91
N SER A 203 -9.30 4.55 3.89
CA SER A 203 -9.39 3.75 5.12
C SER A 203 -10.83 3.32 5.34
N ASP A 204 -11.00 2.06 5.70
CA ASP A 204 -12.29 1.47 6.09
C ASP A 204 -12.09 0.50 7.26
N ALA A 205 -13.14 0.31 8.06
CA ALA A 205 -13.13 -0.63 9.15
C ALA A 205 -14.46 -1.39 9.31
N SER A 206 -14.38 -2.69 9.62
CA SER A 206 -15.55 -3.52 9.91
C SER A 206 -15.60 -3.85 11.40
N PHE A 207 -16.58 -3.28 12.10
CA PHE A 207 -16.69 -3.38 13.56
C PHE A 207 -17.16 -4.77 14.01
N ALA A 208 -16.40 -5.41 14.90
CA ALA A 208 -16.76 -6.65 15.60
C ALA A 208 -17.18 -7.83 14.68
N ALA A 209 -16.81 -7.80 13.40
CA ALA A 209 -17.14 -8.83 12.41
C ALA A 209 -16.27 -10.09 12.52
N GLU A 210 -15.11 -9.99 13.18
CA GLU A 210 -14.14 -11.08 13.29
C GLU A 210 -14.28 -11.85 14.61
N ALA A 211 -13.76 -13.08 14.62
CA ALA A 211 -13.84 -13.97 15.78
C ALA A 211 -13.33 -13.31 17.08
N GLY A 212 -14.13 -13.42 18.14
CA GLY A 212 -13.83 -12.79 19.44
C GLY A 212 -14.16 -11.30 19.49
N TYR A 213 -15.18 -10.86 18.74
CA TYR A 213 -15.61 -9.46 18.64
C TYR A 213 -14.49 -8.52 18.17
N LYS A 214 -13.54 -9.06 17.40
CA LYS A 214 -12.47 -8.26 16.81
C LYS A 214 -12.99 -7.56 15.57
N SER A 215 -12.34 -6.45 15.25
CA SER A 215 -12.65 -5.70 14.04
C SER A 215 -11.63 -5.95 12.95
N GLN A 216 -12.05 -5.77 11.71
CA GLN A 216 -11.17 -5.75 10.55
C GLN A 216 -10.86 -4.31 10.14
N ARG A 217 -9.65 -4.07 9.62
CA ARG A 217 -9.29 -2.79 8.98
C ARG A 217 -8.67 -3.00 7.61
N GLY A 218 -8.96 -2.06 6.73
CA GLY A 218 -8.53 -2.00 5.34
C GLY A 218 -7.88 -0.66 5.06
N ARG A 219 -6.80 -0.66 4.28
CA ARG A 219 -6.19 0.58 3.77
C ARG A 219 -5.70 0.40 2.34
N ILE A 220 -5.79 1.45 1.55
CA ILE A 220 -5.23 1.53 0.21
C ILE A 220 -4.57 2.90 0.05
N HIS A 221 -3.36 2.90 -0.52
CA HIS A 221 -2.61 4.10 -0.87
C HIS A 221 -2.25 4.05 -2.35
N TYR A 222 -2.51 5.16 -3.03
CA TYR A 222 -2.04 5.38 -4.39
C TYR A 222 -1.47 6.79 -4.53
N LEU A 223 -0.65 6.94 -5.57
CA LEU A 223 -0.13 8.22 -6.00
C LEU A 223 -0.96 8.76 -7.15
N THR A 224 -1.14 10.08 -7.16
CA THR A 224 -1.85 10.82 -8.20
C THR A 224 -1.26 12.23 -8.36
N VAL A 225 -1.82 12.99 -9.30
CA VAL A 225 -1.45 14.40 -9.52
C VAL A 225 -2.10 15.27 -8.45
N ALA A 226 -1.31 16.11 -7.78
CA ALA A 226 -1.77 16.90 -6.64
C ALA A 226 -2.89 17.88 -6.99
N ASN A 227 -2.88 18.48 -8.19
CA ASN A 227 -3.97 19.36 -8.62
C ASN A 227 -5.30 18.63 -8.71
N ILE A 228 -5.29 17.41 -9.26
CA ILE A 228 -6.49 16.58 -9.39
C ILE A 228 -6.98 16.15 -7.99
N ALA A 229 -6.08 15.70 -7.10
CA ALA A 229 -6.48 15.31 -5.75
C ALA A 229 -7.09 16.46 -4.93
N ARG A 230 -6.58 17.69 -5.13
CA ARG A 230 -7.06 18.87 -4.42
C ARG A 230 -8.39 19.39 -4.97
N GLU A 231 -8.69 19.15 -6.24
CA GLU A 231 -9.94 19.56 -6.84
C GLU A 231 -11.12 18.80 -6.21
N ALA A 232 -11.96 19.51 -5.46
CA ALA A 232 -13.10 18.90 -4.76
C ALA A 232 -14.12 18.27 -5.72
N GLU A 233 -14.23 18.81 -6.93
CA GLU A 233 -15.12 18.36 -8.00
C GLU A 233 -14.49 17.28 -8.91
N ALA A 234 -13.26 16.84 -8.62
CA ALA A 234 -12.63 15.78 -9.38
C ALA A 234 -13.46 14.49 -9.29
N MET A 235 -13.84 13.98 -10.46
CA MET A 235 -14.63 12.76 -10.58
C MET A 235 -13.78 11.49 -10.41
N THR A 236 -12.58 11.55 -10.98
CA THR A 236 -11.67 10.42 -11.08
C THR A 236 -10.24 10.85 -10.84
N HIS A 237 -9.46 10.01 -10.18
CA HIS A 237 -8.02 10.18 -10.04
C HIS A 237 -7.28 9.17 -10.92
N PRO A 238 -6.33 9.60 -11.78
CA PRO A 238 -5.31 8.70 -12.28
C PRO A 238 -4.49 8.17 -11.10
N ALA A 239 -4.22 6.86 -11.03
CA ALA A 239 -3.71 6.24 -9.81
C ALA A 239 -2.60 5.23 -10.09
N HIS A 240 -1.48 5.36 -9.37
CA HIS A 240 -0.49 4.30 -9.20
C HIS A 240 -0.59 3.74 -7.78
N PHE A 241 -1.07 2.50 -7.66
CA PHE A 241 -1.21 1.81 -6.38
C PHE A 241 0.14 1.40 -5.83
N ILE A 242 0.47 1.85 -4.62
CA ILE A 242 1.80 1.65 -4.02
C ILE A 242 1.76 0.85 -2.71
N SER A 243 0.61 0.83 -2.03
CA SER A 243 0.47 0.05 -0.79
C SER A 243 -0.99 -0.22 -0.48
N TYR A 244 -1.27 -1.40 0.05
CA TYR A 244 -2.57 -1.79 0.56
C TYR A 244 -2.42 -2.78 1.71
N GLY A 245 -3.48 -2.99 2.47
CA GLY A 245 -3.46 -3.95 3.57
C GLY A 245 -4.84 -4.28 4.11
N SER A 246 -4.99 -5.55 4.50
CA SER A 246 -6.13 -6.05 5.26
C SER A 246 -5.61 -6.74 6.51
N SER A 247 -6.09 -6.33 7.68
CA SER A 247 -5.66 -6.93 8.94
C SER A 247 -6.73 -6.85 10.03
N THR A 248 -6.81 -7.89 10.85
CA THR A 248 -7.59 -7.84 12.08
C THR A 248 -6.94 -6.92 13.11
N MET A 249 -7.73 -6.01 13.66
CA MET A 249 -7.32 -5.17 14.77
C MET A 249 -6.99 -6.03 15.98
N LYS A 250 -5.78 -5.86 16.54
CA LYS A 250 -5.36 -6.61 17.72
C LYS A 250 -6.21 -6.30 18.94
N ARG A 251 -6.64 -5.04 19.06
CA ARG A 251 -7.45 -4.53 20.15
C ARG A 251 -8.93 -4.59 19.79
N VAL A 252 -9.74 -5.03 20.74
CA VAL A 252 -11.20 -5.03 20.62
C VAL A 252 -11.70 -3.59 20.72
N CYS A 253 -12.43 -3.15 19.71
CA CYS A 253 -13.13 -1.86 19.71
C CYS A 253 -14.46 -1.97 20.45
N ARG A 254 -14.96 -0.85 20.97
CA ARG A 254 -16.23 -0.77 21.70
C ARG A 254 -17.36 -0.15 20.87
N ALA A 255 -17.01 0.51 19.77
CA ALA A 255 -17.95 1.16 18.87
C ALA A 255 -17.35 1.26 17.46
N THR A 256 -18.21 1.42 16.46
CA THR A 256 -17.82 1.65 15.06
C THR A 256 -16.88 2.85 14.92
N LEU A 257 -17.21 3.99 15.56
CA LEU A 257 -16.37 5.20 15.50
C LEU A 257 -14.93 4.95 15.99
N GLN A 258 -14.75 4.12 17.02
CA GLN A 258 -13.42 3.76 17.51
C GLN A 258 -12.65 2.89 16.52
N CYS A 259 -13.36 2.00 15.83
CA CYS A 259 -12.80 1.16 14.79
C CYS A 259 -12.34 2.00 13.59
N GLU A 260 -13.17 2.94 13.14
CA GLU A 260 -12.84 3.84 12.03
C GLU A 260 -11.64 4.74 12.37
N ALA A 261 -11.60 5.32 13.57
CA ALA A 261 -10.49 6.15 14.03
C ALA A 261 -9.16 5.37 14.08
N TYR A 262 -9.15 4.15 14.62
CA TYR A 262 -7.96 3.30 14.64
C TYR A 262 -7.50 2.88 13.23
N SER A 263 -8.44 2.70 12.31
CA SER A 263 -8.09 2.37 10.93
C SER A 263 -7.47 3.57 10.23
N LEU A 264 -8.09 4.74 10.37
CA LEU A 264 -7.61 5.99 9.77
C LEU A 264 -6.23 6.37 10.30
N GLN A 265 -6.02 6.35 11.62
CA GLN A 265 -4.72 6.63 12.24
C GLN A 265 -3.61 5.73 11.66
N HIS A 266 -3.87 4.42 11.59
CA HIS A 266 -2.92 3.47 11.04
C HIS A 266 -2.65 3.68 9.54
N ALA A 267 -3.66 4.14 8.78
CA ALA A 267 -3.51 4.46 7.37
C ALA A 267 -2.72 5.76 7.17
N THR A 268 -2.96 6.78 8.00
CA THR A 268 -2.21 8.05 7.99
C THR A 268 -0.73 7.84 8.26
N GLU A 269 -0.37 7.08 9.30
CA GLU A 269 1.03 6.75 9.60
C GLU A 269 1.75 6.03 8.45
N HIS A 270 1.04 5.19 7.69
CA HIS A 270 1.59 4.56 6.48
C HIS A 270 1.78 5.57 5.35
N ALA A 271 0.84 6.49 5.16
CA ALA A 271 0.91 7.54 4.16
C ALA A 271 2.06 8.52 4.46
N ASP A 272 2.28 8.86 5.74
CA ASP A 272 3.41 9.67 6.18
C ASP A 272 4.73 9.03 5.77
N ARG A 273 4.90 7.74 6.05
CA ARG A 273 6.11 7.01 5.64
C ARG A 273 6.28 7.01 4.11
N ILE A 274 5.20 6.88 3.36
CA ILE A 274 5.23 6.97 1.89
C ILE A 274 5.70 8.36 1.45
N ARG A 275 5.14 9.43 2.02
CA ARG A 275 5.54 10.82 1.70
C ARG A 275 7.02 11.05 2.00
N ALA A 276 7.50 10.58 3.15
CA ALA A 276 8.91 10.66 3.51
C ALA A 276 9.79 9.96 2.48
N ALA A 277 9.42 8.74 2.07
CA ALA A 277 10.14 8.00 1.04
C ALA A 277 10.18 8.78 -0.28
N LEU A 278 9.04 9.31 -0.73
CA LEU A 278 8.97 10.10 -1.96
C LEU A 278 9.83 11.35 -1.90
N LEU A 279 9.81 12.09 -0.80
CA LEU A 279 10.63 13.29 -0.65
C LEU A 279 12.12 12.99 -0.66
N GLU A 280 12.52 11.86 -0.08
CA GLU A 280 13.89 11.41 -0.16
C GLU A 280 14.29 11.08 -1.60
N LEU A 281 13.45 10.33 -2.33
CA LEU A 281 13.66 10.05 -3.75
C LEU A 281 13.72 11.32 -4.60
N LEU A 282 12.96 12.35 -4.26
CA LEU A 282 12.98 13.65 -4.93
C LEU A 282 14.17 14.54 -4.52
N GLY A 283 15.05 14.06 -3.64
CA GLY A 283 16.18 14.85 -3.12
C GLY A 283 15.75 16.02 -2.23
N ARG A 284 14.52 15.97 -1.69
CA ARG A 284 13.92 17.03 -0.88
C ARG A 284 13.84 16.69 0.60
N LEU A 285 14.12 15.47 1.05
CA LEU A 285 14.13 15.16 2.48
C LEU A 285 15.47 15.55 3.13
N PRO A 286 15.56 16.62 3.94
CA PRO A 286 16.85 17.11 4.42
C PRO A 286 17.47 16.20 5.49
N ARG A 287 16.64 15.66 6.41
CA ARG A 287 17.03 14.81 7.54
C ARG A 287 15.85 13.93 7.95
N LEU A 288 16.14 12.78 8.55
CA LEU A 288 15.13 11.90 9.16
C LEU A 288 14.58 12.41 10.51
N ARG A 289 14.96 13.59 10.97
CA ARG A 289 14.39 14.18 12.19
C ARG A 289 13.23 15.08 11.79
N ASN A 290 12.08 14.94 12.47
CA ASN A 290 10.85 15.70 12.17
C ASN A 290 10.41 15.53 10.70
N TRP A 291 10.64 14.33 10.15
CA TRP A 291 10.39 14.02 8.75
C TRP A 291 8.89 14.08 8.43
N ASP A 292 8.04 13.84 9.41
CA ASP A 292 6.58 13.86 9.36
C ASP A 292 6.05 15.28 9.11
N ASP A 293 6.49 16.25 9.90
CA ASP A 293 6.14 17.67 9.70
C ASP A 293 6.67 18.19 8.36
N TYR A 294 7.93 17.86 8.02
CA TYR A 294 8.48 18.25 6.72
C TYR A 294 7.71 17.62 5.56
N ALA A 295 7.31 16.35 5.69
CA ALA A 295 6.55 15.64 4.68
C ALA A 295 5.18 16.25 4.46
N ARG A 296 4.49 16.60 5.56
CA ARG A 296 3.20 17.30 5.54
C ARG A 296 3.29 18.64 4.80
N ARG A 297 4.35 19.41 5.05
CA ARG A 297 4.58 20.72 4.40
C ARG A 297 5.11 20.63 2.96
N SER A 298 5.37 19.45 2.43
CA SER A 298 6.01 19.29 1.11
C SER A 298 5.23 18.39 0.14
N LEU A 299 4.32 17.55 0.64
CA LEU A 299 3.47 16.68 -0.16
C LEU A 299 2.04 16.65 0.37
N PHE A 300 1.10 16.88 -0.55
CA PHE A 300 -0.32 16.81 -0.25
C PHE A 300 -0.74 15.36 0.05
N HIS A 301 -1.53 15.18 1.10
CA HIS A 301 -2.13 13.89 1.46
C HIS A 301 -3.65 14.03 1.59
N LEU A 302 -4.37 13.35 0.71
CA LEU A 302 -5.81 13.22 0.79
C LEU A 302 -6.19 11.92 1.51
N GLN A 303 -6.96 12.04 2.58
CA GLN A 303 -7.54 10.94 3.35
C GLN A 303 -9.03 10.83 3.00
N LEU A 304 -9.49 9.61 2.71
CA LEU A 304 -10.86 9.29 2.34
C LEU A 304 -11.44 8.27 3.32
N SER A 305 -12.58 8.62 3.92
CA SER A 305 -13.35 7.75 4.80
C SER A 305 -14.84 7.92 4.51
N ASP A 306 -15.59 6.83 4.54
CA ASP A 306 -17.05 6.85 4.43
C ASP A 306 -17.74 7.00 5.79
N CYS A 307 -16.98 7.08 6.88
CA CYS A 307 -17.51 7.33 8.22
C CYS A 307 -17.77 8.83 8.45
N ARG A 308 -18.99 9.29 8.14
CA ARG A 308 -19.38 10.70 8.26
C ARG A 308 -19.21 11.26 9.68
N SER A 309 -19.52 10.46 10.72
CA SER A 309 -19.36 10.89 12.11
C SER A 309 -17.89 11.09 12.51
N LEU A 310 -16.97 10.30 11.93
CA LEU A 310 -15.54 10.48 12.11
C LEU A 310 -15.06 11.75 11.40
N THR A 311 -15.40 11.92 10.12
CA THR A 311 -15.00 13.08 9.35
C THR A 311 -15.50 14.36 10.01
N ASP A 312 -16.81 14.46 10.28
CA ASP A 312 -17.41 15.66 10.88
C ASP A 312 -16.79 16.01 12.25
N HIS A 313 -16.46 14.99 13.06
CA HIS A 313 -15.78 15.21 14.34
C HIS A 313 -14.36 15.78 14.15
N LEU A 314 -13.58 15.19 13.24
CA LEU A 314 -12.21 15.60 12.96
C LEU A 314 -12.13 16.95 12.23
N LEU A 315 -13.15 17.33 11.44
CA LEU A 315 -13.20 18.61 10.72
C LEU A 315 -13.88 19.74 11.50
N SER A 316 -14.47 19.48 12.66
CA SER A 316 -15.06 20.53 13.50
C SER A 316 -13.95 21.40 14.13
N SER A 317 -14.09 22.73 14.11
CA SER A 317 -13.21 23.62 14.87
C SER A 317 -13.31 23.35 16.37
N ILE A 318 -14.54 23.10 16.85
CA ILE A 318 -14.83 22.75 18.24
C ILE A 318 -15.40 21.32 18.27
N PRO A 319 -14.56 20.28 18.39
CA PRO A 319 -15.03 18.90 18.44
C PRO A 319 -15.80 18.63 19.73
N ARG A 320 -16.86 17.83 19.65
CA ARG A 320 -17.60 17.39 20.84
C ARG A 320 -16.71 16.54 21.74
N ALA A 321 -16.91 16.63 23.05
CA ALA A 321 -16.19 15.78 23.99
C ALA A 321 -16.43 14.29 23.69
N VAL A 322 -15.36 13.50 23.71
CA VAL A 322 -15.42 12.04 23.53
C VAL A 322 -15.36 11.39 24.90
N GLU A 323 -16.40 10.64 25.27
CA GLU A 323 -16.51 10.00 26.59
C GLU A 323 -15.41 8.94 26.82
N ASP A 324 -15.10 8.13 25.79
CA ASP A 324 -14.01 7.15 25.87
C ASP A 324 -12.65 7.86 25.76
N LYS A 325 -11.96 7.97 26.90
CA LYS A 325 -10.64 8.64 27.00
C LYS A 325 -9.61 8.13 26.00
N ARG A 326 -9.66 6.85 25.61
CA ARG A 326 -8.67 6.30 24.68
C ARG A 326 -9.00 6.70 23.26
N LEU A 327 -10.28 6.67 22.88
CA LEU A 327 -10.72 7.24 21.60
C LEU A 327 -10.42 8.74 21.52
N ALA A 328 -10.59 9.48 22.61
CA ALA A 328 -10.24 10.91 22.67
C ALA A 328 -8.77 11.17 22.32
N ILE A 329 -7.83 10.31 22.77
CA ILE A 329 -6.41 10.42 22.45
C ILE A 329 -6.16 10.18 20.95
N GLU A 330 -6.77 9.17 20.35
CA GLU A 330 -6.62 8.93 18.91
C GLU A 330 -7.20 10.08 18.07
N MET A 331 -8.37 10.59 18.47
CA MET A 331 -8.98 11.74 17.79
C MET A 331 -8.08 12.97 17.89
N ALA A 332 -7.45 13.19 19.05
CA ALA A 332 -6.49 14.27 19.22
C ALA A 332 -5.26 14.09 18.32
N ALA A 333 -4.70 12.88 18.22
CA ALA A 333 -3.57 12.59 17.33
C ALA A 333 -3.92 12.82 15.85
N LEU A 334 -5.08 12.33 15.39
CA LEU A 334 -5.58 12.59 14.04
C LEU A 334 -5.78 14.10 13.79
N ARG A 335 -6.30 14.83 14.79
CA ARG A 335 -6.45 16.28 14.69
C ARG A 335 -5.12 17.00 14.61
N GLN A 336 -4.06 16.56 15.29
CA GLN A 336 -2.72 17.16 15.17
C GLN A 336 -2.13 17.03 13.77
N SER A 337 -2.52 16.02 12.99
CA SER A 337 -2.17 15.93 11.56
C SER A 337 -3.02 16.88 10.70
N LEU A 338 -4.31 17.02 11.01
CA LEU A 338 -5.27 17.79 10.19
C LEU A 338 -5.34 19.29 10.54
N TRP A 339 -4.85 19.71 11.70
CA TRP A 339 -4.92 21.08 12.21
C TRP A 339 -3.57 21.56 12.73
N THR A 340 -3.31 22.85 12.56
CA THR A 340 -2.20 23.56 13.20
C THR A 340 -2.55 23.95 14.63
N ASP A 341 -1.54 24.37 15.39
CA ASP A 341 -1.72 24.92 16.75
C ASP A 341 -2.55 26.22 16.77
N GLU A 342 -2.66 26.90 15.62
CA GLU A 342 -3.43 28.13 15.41
C GLU A 342 -4.89 27.85 14.99
N GLU A 343 -5.34 26.60 15.13
CA GLU A 343 -6.68 26.14 14.74
C GLU A 343 -7.00 26.35 13.24
N GLU A 344 -5.99 26.31 12.38
CA GLU A 344 -6.14 26.30 10.92
C GLU A 344 -5.95 24.88 10.37
N ARG A 345 -6.63 24.56 9.26
CA ARG A 345 -6.49 23.27 8.58
C ARG A 345 -5.13 23.20 7.90
N THR A 346 -4.43 22.08 8.02
CA THR A 346 -3.06 21.97 7.47
C THR A 346 -3.04 22.05 5.94
N CYS A 347 -4.08 21.58 5.26
CA CYS A 347 -4.26 21.77 3.83
C CYS A 347 -4.45 23.24 3.38
N ILE A 348 -4.76 24.14 4.31
CA ILE A 348 -4.86 25.59 4.07
C ILE A 348 -3.55 26.26 4.47
N ALA A 349 -3.09 26.04 5.71
CA ALA A 349 -1.89 26.65 6.27
C ALA A 349 -0.62 26.30 5.47
N ASP A 350 -0.50 25.05 5.01
CA ASP A 350 0.66 24.56 4.26
C ASP A 350 0.35 24.45 2.76
N ALA A 351 -0.67 25.14 2.25
CA ALA A 351 -1.04 25.11 0.83
C ALA A 351 0.20 25.42 -0.05
N PRO A 352 0.46 24.63 -1.12
CA PRO A 352 -0.41 23.63 -1.74
C PRO A 352 -0.39 22.21 -1.13
N HIS A 353 0.25 22.01 0.02
CA HIS A 353 0.51 20.71 0.65
C HIS A 353 -0.46 20.42 1.81
N GLY A 354 -0.01 19.78 2.89
CA GLY A 354 -0.81 19.49 4.07
C GLY A 354 -1.68 18.24 3.95
N ASP A 355 -2.48 18.02 4.99
CA ASP A 355 -3.38 16.87 5.11
C ASP A 355 -4.83 17.32 4.94
N GLU A 356 -5.56 16.65 4.06
CA GLU A 356 -6.99 16.87 3.88
C GLU A 356 -7.76 15.59 4.12
N LEU A 357 -8.82 15.65 4.92
CA LEU A 357 -9.75 14.54 5.12
C LEU A 357 -11.09 14.86 4.46
N ARG A 358 -11.53 14.00 3.54
CA ARG A 358 -12.84 14.09 2.87
C ARG A 358 -13.68 12.86 3.14
N TRP A 359 -14.98 13.09 3.22
CA TRP A 359 -15.97 12.02 3.23
C TRP A 359 -16.18 11.48 1.81
N VAL A 360 -16.34 10.17 1.67
CA VAL A 360 -16.68 9.51 0.39
C VAL A 360 -17.91 8.61 0.56
N PRO A 361 -18.79 8.48 -0.44
CA PRO A 361 -19.88 7.50 -0.38
C PRO A 361 -19.36 6.07 -0.25
N THR A 362 -20.03 5.24 0.56
CA THR A 362 -19.64 3.83 0.81
C THR A 362 -19.48 3.00 -0.47
N HIS A 363 -20.29 3.23 -1.50
CA HIS A 363 -20.16 2.47 -2.76
C HIS A 363 -18.91 2.85 -3.59
N LEU A 364 -18.24 3.96 -3.25
CA LEU A 364 -16.95 4.38 -3.79
C LEU A 364 -15.79 4.11 -2.80
N GLN A 365 -16.06 3.49 -1.65
CA GLN A 365 -15.05 3.15 -0.65
C GLN A 365 -14.17 2.00 -1.17
N LEU A 366 -13.02 2.33 -1.72
CA LEU A 366 -12.12 1.37 -2.35
C LEU A 366 -11.59 0.32 -1.37
N ALA A 367 -11.46 0.67 -0.08
CA ALA A 367 -10.95 -0.21 0.96
C ALA A 367 -12.00 -1.20 1.51
N ASP A 368 -13.27 -1.12 1.13
CA ASP A 368 -14.35 -1.97 1.65
C ASP A 368 -14.06 -3.47 1.41
N ALA A 369 -13.53 -3.79 0.22
CA ALA A 369 -13.13 -5.15 -0.14
C ALA A 369 -12.02 -5.73 0.76
N LEU A 370 -11.33 -4.89 1.52
CA LEU A 370 -10.28 -5.27 2.46
C LEU A 370 -10.81 -5.45 3.89
N THR A 371 -12.09 -5.16 4.16
CA THR A 371 -12.67 -5.31 5.50
C THR A 371 -13.81 -6.31 5.57
N LYS A 372 -14.42 -6.67 4.44
CA LYS A 372 -15.59 -7.54 4.35
C LYS A 372 -15.49 -8.51 3.17
N SER A 373 -16.25 -9.60 3.23
CA SER A 373 -16.34 -10.59 2.16
C SER A 373 -17.28 -10.12 1.04
N LEU A 374 -16.79 -9.27 0.14
CA LEU A 374 -17.55 -8.76 -1.00
C LEU A 374 -16.89 -9.09 -2.35
N LYS A 375 -17.60 -8.79 -3.45
CA LYS A 375 -17.03 -8.88 -4.79
C LYS A 375 -16.20 -7.61 -5.05
N PRO A 376 -14.87 -7.71 -5.21
CA PRO A 376 -13.97 -6.55 -5.26
C PRO A 376 -13.98 -5.85 -6.63
N LEU A 377 -15.15 -5.59 -7.21
CA LEU A 377 -15.29 -5.05 -8.58
C LEU A 377 -14.64 -3.67 -8.72
N LEU A 378 -14.95 -2.74 -7.80
CA LEU A 378 -14.40 -1.39 -7.79
C LEU A 378 -12.87 -1.42 -7.65
N LEU A 379 -12.36 -2.22 -6.71
CA LEU A 379 -10.92 -2.39 -6.47
C LEU A 379 -10.21 -2.96 -7.70
N ASN A 380 -10.75 -4.03 -8.27
CA ASN A 380 -10.17 -4.69 -9.44
C ASN A 380 -10.15 -3.76 -10.66
N GLN A 381 -11.26 -3.07 -10.92
CA GLN A 381 -11.35 -2.10 -12.01
C GLN A 381 -10.31 -0.99 -11.83
N ALA A 382 -10.12 -0.49 -10.61
CA ALA A 382 -9.16 0.56 -10.36
C ALA A 382 -7.71 0.11 -10.59
N LEU A 383 -7.35 -1.11 -10.16
CA LEU A 383 -6.01 -1.70 -10.37
C LEU A 383 -5.70 -1.94 -11.84
N GLU A 384 -6.68 -2.42 -12.60
CA GLU A 384 -6.53 -2.76 -14.02
C GLU A 384 -6.48 -1.52 -14.91
N THR A 385 -7.23 -0.47 -14.56
CA THR A 385 -7.32 0.75 -15.36
C THR A 385 -6.34 1.84 -14.93
N GLY A 386 -5.75 1.73 -13.72
CA GLY A 386 -4.96 2.79 -13.11
C GLY A 386 -5.78 4.06 -12.87
N SER A 387 -7.07 3.93 -12.55
CA SER A 387 -8.00 5.05 -12.36
C SER A 387 -8.98 4.77 -11.23
N VAL A 388 -9.19 5.73 -10.33
CA VAL A 388 -10.07 5.61 -9.17
C VAL A 388 -11.21 6.60 -9.29
N ILE A 389 -12.46 6.14 -9.12
CA ILE A 389 -13.64 7.02 -9.03
C ILE A 389 -13.76 7.49 -7.58
N VAL A 390 -13.81 8.81 -7.37
CA VAL A 390 -13.85 9.42 -6.04
C VAL A 390 -15.10 10.26 -5.76
N ARG A 391 -15.93 10.50 -6.79
CA ARG A 391 -17.18 11.25 -6.70
C ARG A 391 -18.22 10.72 -7.70
N GLU A 392 -19.50 11.06 -7.49
CA GLU A 392 -20.61 10.82 -8.43
C GLU A 392 -20.82 11.99 -9.40
N GLN A 393 -21.22 11.68 -10.65
CA GLN A 393 -21.46 12.67 -11.71
C GLN A 393 -22.67 13.56 -11.43
#